data_AF-A0A126PGA4-F1
#
_entry.id   AF-A0A126PGA4-F1
#
_cell.length_a   1.000
_cell.length_b   1.000
_cell.length_c   1.000
_cell.angle_alpha   90.00
_cell.angle_beta   90.00
_cell.angle_gamma   90.00
#
_symmetry.space_group_name_H-M   'P 1'
#
loop_
_entity.id
_entity.type
_entity.pdbx_description
1 polymer ?
#
loop_
_entity_poly.entity_id
_entity_poly.type
_entity_poly.pdbx_seq_one_letter_code
_entity_poly.pdbx_strand_id
1 'polypeptide(L)' 'MAGLGYTAHIRPRGEEVQAKKAGQKARRWAVERTHSWRNRFRHLLTRWAKKPENYLAVLRFACARITWYNCLFG' A
#
# COMPACT_ATOMS: atom_id res chain seq x y z
N MET A 1 16.86 -24.59 -7.31
CA MET A 1 16.40 -23.33 -7.93
C MET A 1 17.51 -22.27 -7.87
N ALA A 2 18.65 -22.50 -8.54
CA ALA A 2 19.83 -21.61 -8.49
C ALA A 2 20.31 -21.17 -9.88
N GLY A 3 19.47 -21.30 -10.92
CA GLY A 3 19.87 -21.11 -12.33
C GLY A 3 19.40 -19.82 -13.00
N LEU A 4 18.73 -18.90 -12.28
CA LEU A 4 18.07 -17.74 -12.91
C LEU A 4 18.49 -16.37 -12.36
N GLY A 5 19.55 -16.27 -11.53
CA GLY A 5 20.07 -14.98 -11.07
C GLY A 5 19.11 -14.14 -10.21
N TYR A 6 17.95 -14.68 -9.83
CA TYR A 6 17.01 -13.98 -8.97
C TYR A 6 17.50 -13.99 -7.51
N THR A 7 18.04 -12.86 -7.07
CA THR A 7 18.37 -12.62 -5.67
C THR A 7 17.08 -12.50 -4.87
N ALA A 8 16.79 -13.47 -4.00
CA ALA A 8 15.67 -13.37 -3.09
C ALA A 8 15.94 -12.25 -2.07
N HIS A 9 15.26 -11.12 -2.20
CA HIS A 9 15.32 -10.01 -1.22
C HIS A 9 14.55 -10.31 0.09
N ILE A 10 14.23 -11.57 0.35
CA ILE A 10 13.51 -11.99 1.55
C ILE A 10 14.48 -11.96 2.73
N ARG A 11 14.33 -10.96 3.59
CA ARG A 11 15.15 -10.80 4.81
C ARG A 11 14.88 -11.95 5.79
N PRO A 12 15.92 -12.57 6.37
CA PRO A 12 15.75 -13.58 7.42
C PRO A 12 15.19 -12.98 8.71
N ARG A 13 14.51 -13.81 9.51
CA ARG A 13 13.90 -13.42 10.79
C ARG A 13 15.01 -13.09 11.81
N GLY A 14 15.24 -11.81 12.08
CA GLY A 14 16.28 -11.33 13.03
C GLY A 14 17.04 -10.10 12.54
N GLU A 15 17.35 -10.02 11.24
CA GLU A 15 17.94 -8.81 10.62
C GLU A 15 17.05 -7.58 10.75
N GLU A 16 15.73 -7.81 10.79
CA GLU A 16 14.76 -6.74 10.95
C GLU A 16 14.82 -6.09 12.34
N VAL A 17 15.18 -6.86 13.37
CA VAL A 17 15.35 -6.36 14.74
C VAL A 17 16.61 -5.49 14.81
N GLN A 18 17.69 -5.92 14.16
CA GLN A 18 18.94 -5.16 14.02
C GLN A 18 18.70 -3.86 13.23
N ALA A 19 18.01 -3.95 12.08
CA ALA A 19 17.68 -2.78 11.26
C ALA A 19 16.78 -1.78 12.03
N LYS A 20 15.78 -2.27 12.78
CA LYS A 20 14.94 -1.42 13.64
C LYS A 20 15.75 -0.70 14.71
N LYS A 21 16.73 -1.37 15.35
CA LYS A 21 17.65 -0.75 16.32
C LYS A 21 18.54 0.31 15.67
N ALA A 22 18.95 0.10 14.42
CA ALA A 22 19.69 1.07 13.61
C ALA A 22 18.83 2.23 13.07
N GLY A 23 17.58 2.38 13.55
CA GLY A 23 16.68 3.46 13.13
C GLY A 23 16.04 3.27 11.76
N GLN A 24 16.26 2.13 11.09
CA GLN A 24 15.66 1.85 9.80
C GLN A 24 14.16 1.56 9.99
N LYS A 25 13.31 2.35 9.34
CA LYS A 25 11.86 2.19 9.39
C LYS A 25 11.43 1.07 8.44
N ALA A 26 10.81 0.01 8.96
CA ALA A 26 10.29 -1.08 8.13
C ALA A 26 9.15 -0.56 7.23
N ARG A 27 9.40 -0.50 5.91
CA ARG A 27 8.44 -0.01 4.89
C ARG A 27 7.53 -1.11 4.32
N ARG A 28 7.44 -2.28 4.97
CA ARG A 28 6.71 -3.46 4.49
C ARG A 28 5.23 -3.17 4.25
N TRP A 29 4.61 -2.47 5.19
CA TRP A 29 3.17 -2.26 5.21
C TRP A 29 2.69 -1.12 4.32
N ALA A 30 3.54 -0.46 3.52
CA ALA A 30 3.10 0.67 2.69
C ALA A 30 2.01 0.23 1.69
N VAL A 31 2.27 -0.85 0.95
CA VAL A 31 1.31 -1.41 -0.02
C VAL A 31 0.05 -1.89 0.69
N GLU A 32 0.20 -2.65 1.76
CA GLU A 32 -0.92 -3.20 2.52
C GLU A 32 -1.78 -2.12 3.18
N ARG A 33 -1.15 -1.06 3.70
CA ARG A 33 -1.84 0.11 4.26
C ARG A 33 -2.64 0.83 3.19
N THR A 34 -2.05 1.09 2.02
CA THR A 34 -2.78 1.73 0.90
C THR A 34 -3.93 0.84 0.42
N HIS A 35 -3.74 -0.48 0.39
CA HIS A 35 -4.80 -1.43 0.06
C HIS A 35 -5.92 -1.42 1.12
N SER A 36 -5.57 -1.35 2.40
CA SER A 36 -6.53 -1.23 3.50
C SER A 36 -7.34 0.07 3.42
N TRP A 37 -6.70 1.18 3.07
CA TRP A 37 -7.39 2.45 2.84
C TRP A 37 -8.40 2.32 1.71
N ARG A 38 -8.01 1.75 0.56
CA ARG A 38 -8.91 1.51 -0.57
C ARG A 38 -10.07 0.59 -0.21
N ASN A 39 -9.85 -0.44 0.60
CA ASN A 39 -10.88 -1.38 1.03
C ASN A 39 -11.95 -0.73 1.93
N ARG A 40 -11.62 0.37 2.63
CA ARG A 40 -12.59 1.13 3.44
C ARG A 40 -13.47 2.07 2.61
N PHE A 41 -13.10 2.36 1.36
CA PHE A 41 -13.95 3.16 0.46
C PHE A 41 -15.10 2.31 -0.08
N ARG A 42 -16.22 2.31 0.65
CA ARG A 42 -17.45 1.59 0.25
C ARG A 42 -17.89 1.92 -1.18
N HIS A 43 -17.73 3.16 -1.63
CA HIS A 43 -18.07 3.58 -3.00
C HIS A 43 -17.27 2.84 -4.09
N LEU A 44 -16.04 2.42 -3.78
CA LEU A 44 -15.19 1.67 -4.71
C LEU A 44 -15.65 0.20 -4.81
N LEU A 45 -16.26 -0.32 -3.74
CA LEU A 45 -16.89 -1.64 -3.67
C LEU A 45 -18.35 -1.64 -4.14
N THR A 46 -18.97 -0.46 -4.28
CA THR A 46 -20.39 -0.34 -4.60
C THR A 46 -20.61 -0.57 -6.09
N ARG A 47 -21.72 -1.26 -6.42
CA ARG A 47 -22.13 -1.75 -7.75
C ARG A 47 -22.09 -0.72 -8.88
N TRP A 48 -22.05 0.57 -8.56
CA TRP A 48 -21.95 1.69 -9.51
C TRP A 48 -20.63 1.74 -10.29
N ALA A 49 -19.56 1.13 -9.79
CA ALA A 49 -18.24 1.10 -10.42
C ALA A 49 -18.04 -0.07 -11.42
N LYS A 50 -19.12 -0.58 -12.04
CA LYS A 50 -19.02 -1.68 -13.02
C LYS A 50 -18.26 -1.31 -14.29
N LYS A 51 -18.29 -0.03 -14.68
CA LYS A 51 -17.55 0.51 -15.82
C LYS A 51 -16.12 0.87 -15.38
N PRO A 52 -15.09 0.52 -16.16
CA PRO A 52 -13.70 0.77 -15.79
C PRO A 52 -13.41 2.27 -15.63
N GLU A 53 -14.08 3.13 -16.38
CA GLU A 53 -13.94 4.59 -16.28
C GLU A 53 -14.42 5.10 -14.92
N ASN A 54 -15.59 4.63 -14.46
CA ASN A 54 -16.15 4.97 -13.16
C ASN A 54 -15.25 4.45 -12.03
N TYR A 55 -14.72 3.24 -12.17
CA TYR A 55 -13.77 2.67 -11.21
C TYR A 55 -12.52 3.53 -11.07
N LEU A 56 -11.91 3.94 -12.19
CA LEU A 56 -10.73 4.80 -12.20
C LEU A 56 -11.00 6.18 -11.59
N ALA A 57 -12.14 6.79 -11.90
CA ALA A 57 -12.54 8.07 -11.35
C ALA A 57 -12.68 8.01 -9.81
N VAL A 58 -13.40 7.01 -9.29
CA VAL A 58 -13.59 6.81 -7.85
C VAL A 58 -12.26 6.46 -7.16
N LEU A 59 -11.39 5.68 -7.81
CA LEU A 59 -10.06 5.36 -7.30
C LEU A 59 -9.20 6.61 -7.16
N ARG A 60 -9.13 7.47 -8.19
CA ARG A 60 -8.38 8.74 -8.12
C ARG A 60 -8.96 9.69 -7.07
N PHE A 61 -10.27 9.78 -6.98
CA PHE A 61 -10.93 10.58 -5.96
C PHE A 61 -10.61 10.10 -4.53
N ALA A 62 -10.61 8.79 -4.29
CA ALA A 62 -10.21 8.22 -3.00
C ALA A 62 -8.75 8.56 -2.65
N CYS A 63 -7.82 8.45 -3.60
CA CYS A 63 -6.42 8.84 -3.41
C CYS A 63 -6.26 10.33 -3.11
N ALA A 64 -6.98 11.21 -3.83
CA ALA A 64 -6.97 12.65 -3.58
C ALA A 64 -7.50 12.99 -2.17
N ARG A 65 -8.57 12.32 -1.73
CA ARG A 65 -9.12 12.52 -0.38
C ARG A 65 -8.17 12.04 0.72
N ILE A 66 -7.54 10.88 0.56
CA ILE A 66 -6.55 10.37 1.53
C ILE A 66 -5.37 11.35 1.63
N THR A 67 -4.81 11.78 0.50
CA THR A 67 -3.67 12.71 0.49
C THR A 67 -4.03 14.04 1.13
N TRP A 68 -5.20 14.61 0.81
CA TRP A 68 -5.73 15.79 1.48
C TRP A 68 -5.79 15.66 3.00
N TYR A 69 -6.36 14.57 3.54
CA TYR A 69 -6.41 14.34 4.98
C TYR A 69 -5.03 14.20 5.63
N ASN A 70 -4.09 13.52 4.97
CA ASN A 70 -2.73 13.39 5.48
C ASN A 70 -1.98 14.73 5.46
N CYS A 71 -2.29 15.64 4.55
CA CYS A 71 -1.69 16.99 4.54
C CYS A 71 -2.32 17.92 5.58
N LEU A 72 -3.62 17.78 5.85
CA LEU A 72 -4.34 18.66 6.77
C LEU A 72 -4.14 18.29 8.25
N PHE A 73 -3.96 17.00 8.55
CA PHE A 73 -3.87 16.47 9.91
C PHE A 73 -2.58 15.69 10.19
N GLY A 74 -1.61 15.71 9.28
CA GLY A 74 -0.34 14.97 9.39
C GLY A 74 0.84 15.83 9.80
#